data_AF-A0A524DA96-F1
#
_entry.id   AF-A0A524DA96-F1
#
_cell.length_a   1.000
_cell.length_b   1.000
_cell.length_c   1.000
_cell.angle_alpha   90.00
_cell.angle_beta   90.00
_cell.angle_gamma   90.00
#
_symmetry.space_group_name_H-M   'P 1'
#
loop_
_entity.id
_entity.type
_entity.pdbx_description
1 polymer ?
#
loop_
_entity_poly.entity_id
_entity_poly.type
_entity_poly.pdbx_seq_one_letter_code
_entity_poly.pdbx_strand_id
1 'polypeptide(L)'
;MGERTRVGISADRIIALIVALIMVGTGFELILTGDWLNVLIGIISMVLGVLLILLLNVFKVEALDKLPYGVWVLALFSVILVLLCLLWLNSFILAAILMICATLINVLSEKQSYAPSKLVVLAGAGLAIYESALLFLSQDIVNIVFGIIGIILAVMLILSLSKKINIPYAWWVVLIIGAIFYAIMSNFFGFGDACGIIVLTGFILIVFAY
;
A
#
# COMPACT_ATOMS: atom_id res chain seq x y z
N MET A 1 -8.12 -3.84 -34.16
CA MET A 1 -9.04 -4.00 -33.01
C MET A 1 -8.60 -3.04 -31.94
N GLY A 2 -9.12 -1.81 -32.03
CA GLY A 2 -8.86 -0.75 -31.08
C GLY A 2 -10.12 -0.53 -30.27
N GLU A 3 -9.99 -0.71 -28.96
CA GLU A 3 -10.77 -0.04 -27.91
C GLU A 3 -10.12 -0.48 -26.60
N ARG A 4 -9.07 0.25 -26.21
CA ARG A 4 -8.66 0.26 -24.81
C ARG A 4 -9.43 1.41 -24.18
N THR A 5 -10.58 1.13 -23.60
CA THR A 5 -11.13 1.97 -22.53
C THR A 5 -10.18 1.88 -21.35
N ARG A 6 -9.00 2.50 -21.47
CA ARG A 6 -8.14 2.78 -20.32
C ARG A 6 -8.95 3.70 -19.44
N VAL A 7 -9.56 3.15 -18.39
CA VAL A 7 -10.02 3.94 -17.25
C VAL A 7 -8.83 4.84 -16.89
N GLY A 8 -8.97 6.15 -17.12
CA GLY A 8 -7.87 7.11 -17.24
C GLY A 8 -7.16 7.44 -15.93
N ILE A 9 -7.23 6.57 -14.94
CA ILE A 9 -6.65 6.76 -13.62
C ILE A 9 -5.35 5.95 -13.56
N SER A 10 -4.23 6.64 -13.36
CA SER A 10 -2.93 6.02 -13.23
C SER A 10 -2.82 5.27 -11.90
N ALA A 11 -2.02 4.20 -11.86
CA ALA A 11 -1.94 3.30 -10.71
C ALA A 11 -1.43 3.99 -9.43
N ASP A 12 -0.53 4.96 -9.56
CA ASP A 12 -0.07 5.82 -8.47
C ASP A 12 -1.23 6.62 -7.84
N ARG A 13 -2.18 7.10 -8.65
CA ARG A 13 -3.39 7.79 -8.16
C ARG A 13 -4.34 6.84 -7.43
N ILE A 14 -4.48 5.60 -7.91
CA ILE A 14 -5.29 4.59 -7.21
C ILE A 14 -4.69 4.28 -5.84
N ILE A 15 -3.37 4.08 -5.76
CA ILE A 15 -2.69 3.83 -4.48
C ILE A 15 -2.83 5.03 -3.55
N ALA A 16 -2.60 6.24 -4.06
CA ALA A 16 -2.76 7.45 -3.28
C ALA A 16 -4.21 7.63 -2.80
N LEU A 17 -5.22 7.28 -3.60
CA LEU A 17 -6.62 7.27 -3.16
C LEU A 17 -6.85 6.29 -2.00
N ILE A 18 -6.28 5.08 -2.08
CA ILE A 18 -6.34 4.10 -0.99
C ILE A 18 -5.69 4.65 0.28
N VAL A 19 -4.52 5.30 0.15
CA VAL A 19 -3.85 5.99 1.27
C VAL A 19 -4.76 7.04 1.88
N ALA A 20 -5.41 7.85 1.06
CA ALA A 20 -6.32 8.89 1.51
C ALA A 20 -7.48 8.32 2.34
N LEU A 21 -8.07 7.21 1.86
CA LEU A 21 -9.15 6.53 2.56
C LEU A 21 -8.69 5.94 3.89
N ILE A 22 -7.48 5.33 3.92
CA ILE A 22 -6.88 4.83 5.16
C ILE A 22 -6.66 5.98 6.15
N MET A 23 -6.12 7.12 5.72
CA MET A 23 -5.92 8.30 6.57
C MET A 23 -7.22 8.84 7.16
N VAL A 24 -8.30 8.84 6.38
CA VAL A 24 -9.62 9.23 6.86
C VAL A 24 -10.14 8.21 7.88
N GLY A 25 -10.02 6.92 7.60
CA GLY A 25 -10.43 5.84 8.50
C GLY A 25 -9.69 5.87 9.84
N THR A 26 -8.35 5.91 9.81
CA THR A 26 -7.54 6.03 11.02
C THR A 26 -7.77 7.35 11.74
N GLY A 27 -8.08 8.43 11.01
CA GLY A 27 -8.49 9.69 11.60
C GLY A 27 -9.77 9.56 12.43
N PHE A 28 -10.78 8.84 11.93
CA PHE A 28 -11.99 8.53 12.70
C PHE A 28 -11.70 7.68 13.93
N GLU A 29 -10.89 6.63 13.81
CA GLU A 29 -10.52 5.77 14.94
C GLU A 29 -9.85 6.57 16.07
N LEU A 30 -8.93 7.48 15.73
CA LEU A 30 -8.25 8.32 16.71
C LEU A 30 -9.20 9.29 17.42
N ILE A 31 -10.17 9.86 16.70
CA ILE A 31 -11.20 10.72 17.30
C ILE A 31 -12.03 9.97 18.34
N LEU A 32 -12.32 8.69 18.10
CA LEU A 32 -13.13 7.86 19.01
C LEU A 32 -12.41 7.48 20.31
N THR A 33 -11.09 7.66 20.40
CA THR A 33 -10.33 7.32 21.63
C THR A 33 -10.60 8.27 22.80
N GLY A 34 -11.14 9.47 22.54
CA GLY A 34 -11.49 10.46 23.56
C GLY A 34 -10.30 11.23 24.17
N ASP A 35 -9.06 10.88 23.85
CA ASP A 35 -7.89 11.69 24.23
C ASP A 35 -7.77 12.92 23.33
N TRP A 36 -7.64 14.11 23.92
CA TRP A 36 -7.66 15.39 23.21
C TRP A 36 -6.59 15.49 22.12
N LEU A 37 -5.42 14.87 22.37
CA LEU A 37 -4.31 14.87 21.43
C LEU A 37 -4.58 13.93 20.25
N ASN A 38 -5.09 12.73 20.50
CA ASN A 38 -5.52 11.80 19.45
C ASN A 38 -6.66 12.39 18.60
N VAL A 39 -7.61 13.09 19.23
CA VAL A 39 -8.67 13.81 18.53
C VAL A 39 -8.09 14.86 17.58
N LEU A 40 -7.14 15.68 18.06
CA LEU A 40 -6.49 16.70 17.25
C LEU A 40 -5.74 16.08 16.06
N ILE A 41 -4.99 14.99 16.28
CA ILE A 41 -4.27 14.31 15.21
C ILE A 41 -5.24 13.64 14.23
N GLY A 42 -6.33 13.05 14.72
CA GLY A 42 -7.37 12.45 13.89
C GLY A 42 -8.00 13.46 12.94
N ILE A 43 -8.29 14.68 13.43
CA ILE A 43 -8.78 15.79 12.59
C ILE A 43 -7.75 16.17 11.52
N ILE A 44 -6.47 16.35 11.90
CA ILE A 44 -5.39 16.67 10.95
C ILE A 44 -5.27 15.59 9.88
N SER A 45 -5.32 14.31 10.27
CA SER A 45 -5.26 13.18 9.36
C SER A 45 -6.43 13.19 8.36
N MET A 46 -7.66 13.41 8.82
CA MET A 46 -8.83 13.51 7.95
C MET A 46 -8.69 14.67 6.97
N VAL A 47 -8.26 15.84 7.43
CA VAL A 47 -8.04 17.01 6.57
C VAL A 47 -7.00 16.69 5.50
N LEU A 48 -5.86 16.10 5.87
CA LEU A 48 -4.82 15.70 4.92
C LEU A 48 -5.32 14.64 3.93
N GLY A 49 -6.10 13.66 4.37
CA GLY A 49 -6.70 12.64 3.50
C GLY A 49 -7.65 13.25 2.48
N VAL A 50 -8.56 14.14 2.89
CA VAL A 50 -9.45 14.87 1.98
C VAL A 50 -8.64 15.73 1.00
N LEU A 51 -7.61 16.43 1.49
CA LEU A 51 -6.75 17.28 0.68
C LEU A 51 -6.01 16.44 -0.37
N LEU A 52 -5.54 15.23 -0.02
CA LEU A 52 -4.95 14.29 -0.96
C LEU A 52 -5.96 13.85 -2.04
N ILE A 53 -7.21 13.52 -1.68
CA ILE A 53 -8.26 13.18 -2.66
C ILE A 53 -8.49 14.31 -3.66
N LEU A 54 -8.54 15.55 -3.17
CA LEU A 54 -8.70 16.74 -4.01
C LEU A 54 -7.48 16.93 -4.93
N LEU A 55 -6.27 16.76 -4.41
CA LEU A 55 -5.02 16.88 -5.17
C LEU A 55 -4.84 15.80 -6.24
N LEU A 56 -5.39 14.60 -6.02
CA LEU A 56 -5.34 13.50 -6.98
C LEU A 56 -6.23 13.72 -8.21
N ASN A 57 -6.95 14.84 -8.28
CA ASN A 57 -7.86 15.18 -9.37
C ASN A 57 -8.90 14.06 -9.63
N VAL A 58 -9.28 13.30 -8.59
CA VAL A 58 -10.35 12.30 -8.68
C VAL A 58 -11.66 12.98 -9.08
N PHE A 59 -11.86 14.20 -8.59
CA PHE A 59 -12.80 15.16 -9.15
C PHE A 59 -12.01 16.02 -10.13
N LYS A 60 -12.40 16.06 -11.41
CA LYS A 60 -11.76 16.92 -12.42
C LYS A 60 -11.88 18.39 -12.00
N VAL A 61 -10.88 18.91 -11.31
CA VAL A 61 -10.75 20.34 -11.05
C VAL A 61 -9.82 20.89 -12.13
N GLU A 62 -10.39 21.57 -13.12
CA GLU A 62 -9.65 22.11 -14.29
C GLU A 62 -8.48 23.02 -13.89
N ALA A 63 -8.51 23.61 -12.68
CA ALA A 63 -7.43 24.43 -12.16
C ALA A 63 -6.17 23.65 -11.76
N LEU A 64 -6.28 22.35 -11.45
CA LEU A 64 -5.17 21.51 -10.95
C LEU A 64 -4.45 20.70 -12.03
N ASP A 65 -5.02 20.55 -13.23
CA ASP A 65 -4.42 19.80 -14.34
C ASP A 65 -3.14 20.44 -14.92
N LYS A 66 -2.80 21.66 -14.50
CA LYS A 66 -1.61 22.40 -14.96
C LYS A 66 -0.36 22.20 -14.11
N LEU A 67 -0.40 21.41 -13.03
CA LEU A 67 0.74 21.27 -12.13
C LEU A 67 1.64 20.09 -12.54
N PRO A 68 2.85 20.31 -13.10
CA PRO A 68 3.84 19.26 -13.38
C PRO A 68 4.49 18.68 -12.09
N TYR A 69 3.88 18.89 -10.93
CA TYR A 69 4.46 18.61 -9.61
C TYR A 69 3.90 17.35 -8.94
N GLY A 70 3.19 16.48 -9.66
CA GLY A 70 2.55 15.28 -9.10
C GLY A 70 3.51 14.44 -8.25
N VAL A 71 4.72 14.17 -8.75
CA VAL A 71 5.77 13.43 -8.02
C VAL A 71 6.16 14.13 -6.72
N TRP A 72 6.36 15.46 -6.76
CA TRP A 72 6.75 16.24 -5.60
C TRP A 72 5.66 16.30 -4.53
N VAL A 73 4.39 16.36 -4.96
CA VAL A 73 3.24 16.29 -4.06
C VAL A 73 3.19 14.93 -3.37
N LEU A 74 3.26 13.82 -4.13
CA LEU A 74 3.27 12.47 -3.56
C LEU A 74 4.46 12.25 -2.60
N ALA A 75 5.64 12.75 -2.96
CA ALA A 75 6.83 12.68 -2.12
C ALA A 75 6.67 13.48 -0.82
N LEU A 76 6.10 14.70 -0.90
CA LEU A 76 5.84 15.54 0.27
C LEU A 76 4.86 14.86 1.23
N PHE A 77 3.75 14.31 0.72
CA PHE A 77 2.82 13.53 1.54
C PHE A 77 3.47 12.27 2.14
N SER A 78 4.35 11.60 1.39
CA SER A 78 5.11 10.46 1.90
C SER A 78 5.97 10.86 3.10
N VAL A 79 6.70 11.99 3.01
CA VAL A 79 7.53 12.49 4.11
C VAL A 79 6.68 12.89 5.31
N ILE A 80 5.55 13.57 5.10
CA ILE A 80 4.62 13.94 6.18
C ILE A 80 4.10 12.71 6.90
N LEU A 81 3.68 11.67 6.16
CA LEU A 81 3.19 10.43 6.75
C LEU A 81 4.27 9.68 7.53
N VAL A 82 5.50 9.65 7.03
CA VAL A 82 6.64 9.08 7.77
C VAL A 82 6.91 9.86 9.05
N LEU A 83 6.84 11.20 9.01
CA LEU A 83 7.00 12.03 10.21
C LEU A 83 5.88 11.79 11.23
N LEU A 84 4.62 11.71 10.78
CA LEU A 84 3.49 11.37 11.67
C LEU A 84 3.66 9.99 12.31
N CYS A 85 4.15 9.03 11.53
CA CYS A 85 4.46 7.68 11.99
C CYS A 85 5.58 7.68 13.06
N LEU A 86 6.67 8.42 12.82
CA LEU A 86 7.81 8.50 13.75
C LEU A 86 7.47 9.24 15.03
N LEU A 87 6.64 10.27 14.92
CA LEU A 87 6.34 11.12 16.06
C LEU A 87 5.51 10.33 17.07
N TRP A 88 4.35 9.78 16.68
CA TRP A 88 3.37 9.39 17.70
C TRP A 88 2.47 8.21 17.34
N LEU A 89 2.46 7.71 16.09
CA LEU A 89 1.35 6.86 15.61
C LEU A 89 1.79 5.72 14.68
N ASN A 90 1.99 4.56 15.29
CA ASN A 90 2.11 3.29 14.57
C ASN A 90 0.92 3.02 13.62
N SER A 91 -0.24 3.63 13.87
CA SER A 91 -1.44 3.52 13.04
C SER A 91 -1.27 4.06 11.61
N PHE A 92 -0.26 4.91 11.34
CA PHE A 92 -0.01 5.46 10.00
C PHE A 92 1.04 4.70 9.18
N ILE A 93 1.62 3.62 9.73
CA ILE A 93 2.67 2.83 9.05
C ILE A 93 2.23 2.40 7.65
N LEU A 94 1.04 1.80 7.55
CA LEU A 94 0.50 1.31 6.28
C LEU A 94 0.29 2.43 5.25
N ALA A 95 -0.30 3.56 5.68
CA ALA A 95 -0.51 4.72 4.83
C ALA A 95 0.83 5.28 4.33
N ALA A 96 1.83 5.37 5.20
CA ALA A 96 3.17 5.84 4.84
C ALA A 96 3.84 4.92 3.81
N ILE A 97 3.81 3.60 4.01
CA ILE A 97 4.42 2.63 3.09
C ILE A 97 3.74 2.68 1.72
N LEU A 98 2.41 2.69 1.67
CA LEU A 98 1.66 2.78 0.43
C LEU A 98 1.94 4.10 -0.30
N MET A 99 2.09 5.22 0.42
CA MET A 99 2.43 6.52 -0.17
C MET A 99 3.84 6.54 -0.75
N ILE A 100 4.80 5.93 -0.07
CA ILE A 100 6.17 5.72 -0.60
C ILE A 100 6.11 4.85 -1.86
N CYS A 101 5.31 3.78 -1.86
CA CYS A 101 5.13 2.94 -3.04
C CYS A 101 4.54 3.73 -4.22
N ALA A 102 3.53 4.56 -4.00
CA ALA A 102 2.94 5.41 -5.04
C ALA A 102 3.98 6.39 -5.61
N THR A 103 4.79 7.02 -4.75
CA THR A 103 5.87 7.92 -5.17
C THR A 103 6.93 7.17 -6.00
N LEU A 104 7.37 6.00 -5.54
CA LEU A 104 8.35 5.18 -6.25
C LEU A 104 7.82 4.70 -7.60
N ILE A 105 6.55 4.28 -7.68
CA ILE A 105 5.92 3.87 -8.92
C ILE A 105 5.90 5.02 -9.92
N ASN A 106 5.52 6.22 -9.48
CA ASN A 106 5.49 7.38 -10.34
C ASN A 106 6.91 7.67 -10.90
N VAL A 107 7.93 7.77 -10.03
CA VAL A 107 9.33 7.98 -10.43
C VAL A 107 9.88 6.88 -11.33
N LEU A 108 9.59 5.61 -11.03
CA LEU A 108 10.07 4.47 -11.82
C LEU A 108 9.35 4.35 -13.15
N SER A 109 8.07 4.72 -13.21
CA SER A 109 7.28 4.68 -14.45
C SER A 109 7.79 5.66 -15.50
N GLU A 110 8.40 6.78 -15.08
CA GLU A 110 9.08 7.72 -15.98
C GLU A 110 10.35 7.12 -16.59
N LYS A 111 11.06 6.25 -15.86
CA LYS A 111 12.37 5.70 -16.28
C LYS A 111 12.28 4.34 -16.96
N GLN A 112 11.32 3.48 -16.58
CA GLN A 112 11.16 2.13 -17.13
C GLN A 112 9.68 1.70 -17.16
N SER A 113 9.29 0.97 -18.20
CA SER A 113 7.95 0.38 -18.35
C SER A 113 7.78 -0.86 -17.46
N TYR A 114 7.82 -0.68 -16.13
CA TYR A 114 7.33 -1.69 -15.20
C TYR A 114 5.81 -1.58 -15.06
N ALA A 115 5.12 -2.72 -15.02
CA ALA A 115 3.71 -2.74 -14.68
C ALA A 115 3.57 -2.29 -13.21
N PRO A 116 2.80 -1.22 -12.91
CA PRO A 116 2.69 -0.68 -11.55
C PRO A 116 2.21 -1.71 -10.52
N SER A 117 1.30 -2.61 -10.92
CA SER A 117 0.83 -3.71 -10.09
C SER A 117 1.96 -4.60 -9.58
N LYS A 118 2.97 -4.88 -10.41
CA LYS A 118 4.12 -5.70 -10.01
C LYS A 118 4.98 -5.02 -8.95
N LEU A 119 5.13 -3.70 -9.03
CA LEU A 119 5.90 -2.93 -8.04
C LEU A 119 5.19 -2.93 -6.68
N VAL A 120 3.87 -2.75 -6.65
CA VAL A 120 3.09 -2.83 -5.40
C VAL A 120 3.16 -4.23 -4.80
N VAL A 121 2.96 -5.26 -5.61
CA VAL A 121 3.02 -6.66 -5.15
C VAL A 121 4.42 -7.02 -4.65
N LEU A 122 5.47 -6.48 -5.27
CA LEU A 122 6.86 -6.64 -4.79
C LEU A 122 7.09 -5.92 -3.45
N ALA A 123 6.58 -4.70 -3.27
CA ALA A 123 6.67 -3.99 -2.01
C ALA A 123 5.94 -4.74 -0.88
N GLY A 124 4.74 -5.27 -1.17
CA GLY A 124 3.99 -6.12 -0.26
C GLY A 124 4.74 -7.39 0.13
N ALA A 125 5.41 -8.05 -0.83
CA ALA A 125 6.27 -9.19 -0.53
C ALA A 125 7.51 -8.83 0.30
N GLY A 126 8.15 -7.70 0.02
CA GLY A 126 9.28 -7.23 0.82
C GLY A 126 8.89 -7.00 2.28
N LEU A 127 7.71 -6.41 2.49
CA LEU A 127 7.15 -6.20 3.81
C LEU A 127 6.75 -7.52 4.49
N ALA A 128 6.14 -8.45 3.74
CA ALA A 128 5.84 -9.79 4.23
C ALA A 128 7.10 -10.54 4.69
N ILE A 129 8.23 -10.40 3.98
CA ILE A 129 9.52 -10.99 4.41
C ILE A 129 9.98 -10.35 5.72
N TYR A 130 9.89 -9.03 5.84
CA TYR A 130 10.27 -8.31 7.06
C TYR A 130 9.43 -8.76 8.26
N GLU A 131 8.11 -8.76 8.15
CA GLU A 131 7.20 -9.23 9.21
C GLU A 131 7.46 -10.70 9.53
N SER A 132 7.61 -11.54 8.52
CA SER A 132 7.89 -12.97 8.74
C SER A 132 9.24 -13.19 9.46
N ALA A 133 10.26 -12.38 9.19
CA ALA A 133 11.53 -12.41 9.90
C ALA A 133 11.39 -11.99 11.37
N LEU A 134 10.50 -11.02 11.68
CA LEU A 134 10.20 -10.66 13.06
C LEU A 134 9.51 -11.80 13.81
N LEU A 135 8.58 -12.53 13.18
CA LEU A 135 7.96 -13.72 13.81
C LEU A 135 8.99 -14.78 14.14
N PHE A 136 9.93 -15.01 13.21
CA PHE A 136 11.01 -15.95 13.39
C PHE A 136 11.89 -15.62 14.62
N LEU A 137 12.02 -14.33 14.96
CA LEU A 137 12.81 -13.87 16.10
C LEU A 137 12.05 -13.84 17.44
N SER A 138 10.73 -14.06 17.43
CA SER A 138 9.88 -13.91 18.63
C SER A 138 10.05 -15.01 19.69
N GLN A 139 10.87 -16.03 19.43
CA GLN A 139 11.15 -17.20 20.28
C GLN A 139 9.94 -18.10 20.60
N ASP A 140 8.74 -17.71 20.18
CA ASP A 140 7.54 -18.54 20.26
C ASP A 140 7.48 -19.53 19.09
N ILE A 141 7.23 -20.81 19.39
CA ILE A 141 7.24 -21.90 18.40
C ILE A 141 6.17 -21.68 17.32
N VAL A 142 4.99 -21.21 17.70
CA VAL A 142 3.88 -20.99 16.77
C VAL A 142 4.25 -19.86 15.82
N ASN A 143 4.76 -18.75 16.34
CA ASN A 143 5.23 -17.63 15.53
C ASN A 143 6.37 -18.03 14.59
N ILE A 144 7.35 -18.82 15.05
CA ILE A 144 8.45 -19.30 14.19
C ILE A 144 7.92 -20.06 12.98
N VAL A 145 6.94 -20.97 13.18
CA VAL A 145 6.32 -21.72 12.09
C VAL A 145 5.63 -20.78 11.10
N PHE A 146 4.87 -19.80 11.60
CA PHE A 146 4.22 -18.82 10.74
C PHE A 146 5.21 -17.92 10.00
N GLY A 147 6.31 -17.52 10.63
CA GLY A 147 7.39 -16.78 9.97
C GLY A 147 8.02 -17.58 8.82
N ILE A 148 8.25 -18.88 9.00
CA ILE A 148 8.75 -19.73 7.90
C ILE A 148 7.74 -19.81 6.76
N ILE A 149 6.46 -20.05 7.06
CA ILE A 149 5.38 -20.10 6.06
C ILE A 149 5.29 -18.76 5.30
N GLY A 150 5.34 -17.64 6.01
CA GLY A 150 5.27 -16.30 5.44
C GLY A 150 6.43 -16.00 4.49
N ILE A 151 7.66 -16.38 4.85
CA ILE A 151 8.84 -16.27 3.97
C ILE A 151 8.64 -17.11 2.70
N ILE A 152 8.17 -18.35 2.84
CA ILE A 152 7.92 -19.24 1.68
C ILE A 152 6.91 -18.60 0.74
N LEU A 153 5.78 -18.11 1.27
CA LEU A 153 4.73 -17.46 0.47
C LEU A 153 5.24 -16.18 -0.20
N ALA A 154 6.04 -15.36 0.49
CA ALA A 154 6.59 -14.15 -0.07
C ALA A 154 7.59 -14.46 -1.21
N VAL A 155 8.43 -15.48 -1.05
CA VAL A 155 9.33 -15.97 -2.11
C VAL A 155 8.53 -16.50 -3.29
N MET A 156 7.49 -17.32 -3.06
CA MET A 156 6.60 -17.79 -4.13
C MET A 156 5.98 -16.63 -4.90
N LEU A 157 5.55 -15.58 -4.19
CA LEU A 157 4.97 -14.39 -4.79
C LEU A 157 6.01 -13.59 -5.60
N ILE A 158 7.25 -13.44 -5.12
CA ILE A 158 8.35 -12.83 -5.90
C ILE A 158 8.67 -13.65 -7.15
N LEU A 159 8.72 -14.98 -7.04
CA LEU A 159 8.97 -15.86 -8.17
C LEU A 159 7.84 -15.77 -9.21
N SER A 160 6.59 -15.63 -8.78
CA SER A 160 5.44 -15.42 -9.68
C SER A 160 5.51 -14.11 -10.48
N LEU A 161 6.24 -13.11 -9.98
CA LEU A 161 6.44 -11.82 -10.66
C LEU A 161 7.52 -11.89 -11.77
N SER A 162 8.45 -12.85 -11.65
CA SER A 162 9.62 -12.98 -12.53
C SER A 162 9.24 -13.40 -13.95
N LYS A 163 9.75 -12.68 -14.95
CA LYS A 163 9.57 -13.05 -16.37
C LYS A 163 10.22 -14.39 -16.75
N LYS A 164 11.17 -14.87 -15.94
CA LYS A 164 11.97 -16.07 -16.26
C LYS A 164 11.22 -17.37 -15.96
N ILE A 165 10.26 -17.31 -15.03
CA ILE A 165 9.46 -18.46 -14.65
C ILE A 165 8.08 -18.25 -15.28
N ASN A 166 7.72 -19.14 -16.21
CA ASN A 166 6.46 -19.08 -16.96
C ASN A 166 5.27 -19.57 -16.12
N ILE A 167 5.24 -19.22 -14.82
CA ILE A 167 3.99 -19.30 -14.06
C ILE A 167 3.17 -18.13 -14.61
N PRO A 168 2.05 -18.37 -15.31
CA PRO A 168 1.19 -17.29 -15.74
C PRO A 168 0.91 -16.45 -14.50
N TYR A 169 1.12 -15.15 -14.60
CA TYR A 169 0.84 -14.19 -13.54
C TYR A 169 -0.67 -14.17 -13.32
N ALA A 170 -1.14 -15.22 -12.67
CA ALA A 170 -2.52 -15.52 -12.57
C ALA A 170 -2.98 -14.78 -11.33
N TRP A 171 -3.80 -13.78 -11.56
CA TRP A 171 -4.39 -12.91 -10.55
C TRP A 171 -4.89 -13.69 -9.32
N TRP A 172 -5.31 -14.95 -9.49
CA TRP A 172 -5.69 -15.85 -8.40
C TRP A 172 -4.54 -16.22 -7.44
N VAL A 173 -3.30 -16.37 -7.92
CA VAL A 173 -2.13 -16.63 -7.04
C VAL A 173 -1.91 -15.45 -6.11
N VAL A 174 -1.93 -14.22 -6.65
CA VAL A 174 -1.75 -12.99 -5.88
C VAL A 174 -2.91 -12.81 -4.89
N LEU A 175 -4.15 -13.10 -5.32
CA LEU A 175 -5.33 -13.05 -4.47
C LEU A 175 -5.25 -14.03 -3.30
N ILE A 176 -4.94 -15.30 -3.58
CA ILE A 176 -4.86 -16.36 -2.56
C ILE A 176 -3.73 -16.04 -1.57
N ILE A 177 -2.54 -15.70 -2.05
CA ILE A 177 -1.42 -15.37 -1.17
C ILE A 177 -1.70 -14.09 -0.36
N GLY A 178 -2.27 -13.06 -1.00
CA GLY A 178 -2.67 -11.83 -0.31
C GLY A 178 -3.73 -12.07 0.77
N ALA A 179 -4.73 -12.91 0.48
CA ALA A 179 -5.75 -13.30 1.45
C ALA A 179 -5.17 -14.15 2.59
N ILE A 180 -4.22 -15.04 2.31
CA ILE A 180 -3.51 -15.80 3.33
C ILE A 180 -2.70 -14.86 4.23
N PHE A 181 -1.97 -13.91 3.67
CA PHE A 181 -1.27 -12.91 4.48
C PHE A 181 -2.25 -12.09 5.32
N TYR A 182 -3.34 -11.63 4.73
CA TYR A 182 -4.36 -10.86 5.44
C TYR A 182 -5.05 -11.66 6.55
N ALA A 183 -5.35 -12.95 6.35
CA ALA A 183 -6.11 -13.74 7.33
C ALA A 183 -5.21 -14.40 8.39
N ILE A 184 -3.99 -14.80 8.00
CA ILE A 184 -3.09 -15.51 8.90
C ILE A 184 -2.20 -14.52 9.64
N MET A 185 -1.46 -13.65 8.94
CA MET A 185 -0.47 -12.79 9.61
C MET A 185 -1.12 -11.72 10.51
N SER A 186 -2.31 -11.24 10.15
CA SER A 186 -3.09 -10.26 10.95
C SER A 186 -3.35 -10.72 12.39
N ASN A 187 -3.60 -12.02 12.58
CA ASN A 187 -3.93 -12.57 13.89
C ASN A 187 -2.70 -12.77 14.78
N PHE A 188 -1.49 -12.82 14.21
CA PHE A 188 -0.25 -13.03 14.95
C PHE A 188 0.54 -11.74 15.19
N PHE A 189 0.33 -10.73 14.35
CA PHE A 189 0.89 -9.40 14.56
C PHE A 189 -0.15 -8.42 15.09
N GLY A 190 0.06 -7.88 16.30
CA GLY A 190 -0.64 -6.66 16.74
C GLY A 190 -0.30 -5.42 15.88
N PHE A 191 0.68 -5.55 14.99
CA PHE A 191 1.05 -4.59 13.97
C PHE A 191 0.65 -5.12 12.59
N GLY A 192 -0.55 -4.74 12.15
CA GLY A 192 -0.77 -4.41 10.75
C GLY A 192 -1.00 -5.58 9.81
N ASP A 193 -2.25 -5.64 9.35
CA ASP A 193 -2.72 -6.27 8.12
C ASP A 193 -2.05 -5.70 6.85
N ALA A 194 -0.96 -4.95 7.01
CA ALA A 194 -0.30 -4.12 6.03
C ALA A 194 0.21 -4.93 4.84
N CYS A 195 0.92 -6.04 5.08
CA CYS A 195 1.42 -6.88 3.99
C CYS A 195 0.27 -7.43 3.13
N GLY A 196 -0.77 -7.97 3.77
CA GLY A 196 -1.97 -8.49 3.12
C GLY A 196 -2.68 -7.41 2.31
N ILE A 197 -2.92 -6.25 2.91
CA ILE A 197 -3.57 -5.11 2.26
C ILE A 197 -2.75 -4.60 1.06
N ILE A 198 -1.43 -4.51 1.18
CA ILE A 198 -0.55 -4.06 0.07
C ILE A 198 -0.59 -5.08 -1.07
N VAL A 199 -0.51 -6.39 -0.78
CA VAL A 199 -0.59 -7.44 -1.82
C VAL A 199 -1.96 -7.46 -2.49
N LEU A 200 -3.05 -7.31 -1.72
CA LEU A 200 -4.42 -7.23 -2.24
C LEU A 200 -4.66 -5.94 -3.04
N THR A 201 -4.06 -4.82 -2.64
CA THR A 201 -4.05 -3.58 -3.43
C THR A 201 -3.35 -3.81 -4.77
N GLY A 202 -2.21 -4.51 -4.73
CA GLY A 202 -1.52 -4.98 -5.92
C GLY A 202 -2.43 -5.82 -6.83
N PHE A 203 -3.19 -6.77 -6.27
CA PHE A 203 -4.19 -7.56 -7.00
C PHE A 203 -5.27 -6.70 -7.67
N ILE A 204 -5.85 -5.74 -6.95
CA ILE A 204 -6.86 -4.82 -7.49
C ILE A 204 -6.30 -4.06 -8.69
N LEU A 205 -5.06 -3.60 -8.62
CA LEU A 205 -4.37 -2.95 -9.75
C LEU A 205 -4.15 -3.87 -10.94
N ILE A 206 -3.98 -5.18 -10.73
CA ILE A 206 -3.90 -6.16 -11.82
C ILE A 206 -5.26 -6.24 -12.52
N VAL A 207 -6.35 -6.41 -11.75
CA VAL A 207 -7.70 -6.57 -12.30
C VAL A 207 -8.12 -5.33 -13.10
N PHE A 208 -7.83 -4.12 -12.61
CA PHE A 208 -8.15 -2.87 -13.32
C PHE A 208 -7.25 -2.61 -14.55
N ALA A 209 -6.11 -3.30 -14.67
CA ALA A 209 -5.22 -3.14 -15.82
C ALA A 209 -5.57 -4.08 -17.00
N TYR A 210 -6.40 -5.10 -16.77
CA TYR A 210 -6.96 -5.99 -17.79
C TYR A 210 -8.28 -5.43 -18.34
#